data_AF-A0A4Q5ANN4-F1
#
_entry.id   AF-A0A4Q5ANN4-F1
#
_cell.length_a   1.000
_cell.length_b   1.000
_cell.length_c   1.000
_cell.angle_alpha   90.00
_cell.angle_beta   90.00
_cell.angle_gamma   90.00
#
_symmetry.space_group_name_H-M   'P 1'
#
loop_
_entity.id
_entity.type
_entity.pdbx_description
1 polymer ?
#
loop_
_entity_poly.entity_id
_entity_poly.type
_entity_poly.pdbx_seq_one_letter_code
_entity_poly.pdbx_strand_id
1 'polypeptide(L)' 'MPLTSFDDLLDEQLTDPQMTQLYKQERRRLDAAIEASHAPDSPPIQ' A
#
# COMPACT_ATOMS: atom_id res chain seq x y z
N MET A 1 7.86 -19.70 13.33
CA MET A 1 7.98 -18.24 13.51
C MET A 1 6.77 -17.62 12.82
N PRO A 2 6.02 -16.71 13.46
CA PRO A 2 4.97 -16.01 12.75
C PRO A 2 5.64 -15.18 11.65
N LEU A 3 5.14 -15.28 10.42
CA LEU A 3 5.52 -14.37 9.36
C LEU A 3 4.87 -13.03 9.69
N THR A 4 5.55 -12.20 10.48
CA THR A 4 5.17 -10.80 10.66
C THR A 4 5.20 -10.16 9.28
N SER A 5 4.11 -9.50 8.87
CA SER A 5 4.10 -8.86 7.56
C SER A 5 5.15 -7.74 7.55
N PHE A 6 5.64 -7.38 6.37
CA PHE A 6 6.58 -6.27 6.23
C PHE A 6 6.00 -4.96 6.81
N ASP A 7 4.67 -4.80 6.73
CA ASP A 7 3.94 -3.71 7.34
C ASP A 7 4.01 -3.73 8.88
N ASP A 8 3.87 -4.90 9.51
CA ASP A 8 3.96 -5.02 10.97
C ASP A 8 5.37 -4.71 11.48
N LEU A 9 6.39 -5.18 10.75
CA LEU A 9 7.80 -4.88 11.03
C LEU A 9 8.11 -3.38 10.89
N LEU A 10 7.47 -2.71 9.93
CA LEU A 10 7.61 -1.27 9.75
C LEU A 10 6.87 -0.48 10.83
N ASP A 11 5.66 -0.86 11.20
CA ASP A 11 4.91 -0.19 12.29
C ASP A 11 5.62 -0.38 13.65
N GLU A 12 6.33 -1.50 13.89
CA GLU A 12 7.15 -1.70 15.09
C GLU A 12 8.45 -0.84 15.10
N GLN A 13 9.06 -0.62 13.94
CA GLN A 13 10.31 0.17 13.85
C GLN A 13 10.08 1.67 13.65
N LEU A 14 8.94 2.07 13.08
CA LEU A 14 8.54 3.47 12.92
C LEU A 14 8.03 4.03 14.25
N THR A 15 8.98 4.50 15.05
CA THR A 15 8.70 5.19 16.32
C THR A 15 8.35 6.66 16.15
N ASP A 16 8.61 7.25 14.97
CA ASP A 16 8.23 8.63 14.64
C ASP A 16 6.82 8.69 14.02
N PRO A 17 5.86 9.35 14.69
CA PRO A 17 4.49 9.48 14.20
C PRO A 17 4.37 10.15 12.83
N GLN A 18 5.27 11.06 12.48
CA GLN A 18 5.24 11.75 11.18
C GLN A 18 5.64 10.79 10.06
N MET A 19 6.67 9.98 10.28
CA MET A 19 7.11 8.96 9.34
C MET A 19 6.05 7.86 9.16
N THR A 20 5.37 7.44 10.24
CA THR A 20 4.25 6.49 10.15
C THR A 20 3.11 7.04 9.29
N GLN A 21 2.76 8.33 9.46
CA GLN A 21 1.71 8.96 8.66
C GLN A 21 2.09 9.06 7.19
N LEU A 22 3.34 9.46 6.89
CA LEU A 22 3.86 9.52 5.53
C LEU A 22 3.84 8.13 4.88
N TYR A 23 4.31 7.10 5.58
CA TYR A 23 4.29 5.73 5.10
C TYR A 23 2.87 5.27 4.74
N LYS A 24 1.89 5.49 5.64
CA LYS A 24 0.48 5.13 5.39
C LYS A 24 -0.14 5.92 4.24
N GLN A 25 0.35 7.13 3.97
CA GLN A 25 -0.08 7.91 2.82
C GLN A 25 0.48 7.36 1.51
N GLU A 26 1.78 7.09 1.44
CA GLU A 26 2.40 6.54 0.24
C GLU A 26 1.89 5.12 -0.07
N ARG A 27 1.66 4.29 0.95
CA ARG A 27 1.07 2.95 0.76
C ARG A 27 -0.30 3.03 0.08
N ARG A 28 -1.18 3.93 0.55
CA ARG A 28 -2.49 4.17 -0.08
C ARG A 28 -2.38 4.66 -1.52
N ARG A 29 -1.37 5.47 -1.85
CA ARG A 29 -1.12 5.90 -3.24
C ARG A 29 -0.66 4.74 -4.12
N LEU A 30 0.20 3.88 -3.59
CA LEU A 30 0.65 2.68 -4.28
C LEU A 30 -0.52 1.72 -4.53
N ASP A 31 -1.33 1.46 -3.50
CA ASP A 31 -2.53 0.61 -3.63
C ASP A 31 -3.49 1.17 -4.68
N ALA A 32 -3.75 2.48 -4.66
CA ALA A 32 -4.58 3.14 -5.67
C ALA A 32 -3.98 3.06 -7.08
N ALA A 33 -2.64 3.17 -7.22
CA ALA A 33 -1.97 3.04 -8.51
C ALA A 33 -1.99 1.59 -9.03
N ILE A 34 -1.90 0.60 -8.14
CA ILE A 34 -2.06 -0.82 -8.46
C ILE A 34 -3.51 -1.09 -8.88
N GLU A 35 -4.51 -0.62 -8.13
CA GLU A 35 -5.91 -0.76 -8.52
C GLU A 35 -6.19 -0.08 -9.87
N ALA A 36 -5.63 1.10 -10.11
CA ALA A 36 -5.76 1.80 -11.39
C ALA A 36 -5.05 1.07 -12.53
N SER A 37 -3.94 0.37 -12.28
CA SER A 37 -3.25 -0.44 -13.30
C SER A 37 -3.90 -1.80 -13.54
N HIS A 38 -4.64 -2.31 -12.55
CA HIS A 38 -5.44 -3.52 -12.65
C HIS A 38 -6.88 -3.28 -13.12
N ALA A 39 -7.32 -2.02 -13.19
CA ALA A 39 -8.59 -1.66 -13.81
C ALA A 39 -8.58 -2.21 -15.24
N PRO A 40 -9.51 -3.11 -15.60
CA PRO A 40 -9.48 -3.72 -16.91
C PRO A 40 -9.70 -2.64 -17.97
N ASP A 41 -8.67 -2.37 -18.75
CA ASP A 41 -8.83 -1.90 -20.13
C ASP A 41 -9.63 -2.98 -20.87
N SER A 42 -10.95 -2.94 -20.74
CA SER A 42 -11.87 -3.68 -21.57
C SER A 42 -12.91 -2.69 -22.06
N PRO A 43 -12.66 -2.00 -23.19
CA PRO A 43 -13.77 -1.43 -23.93
C PRO A 43 -14.76 -2.57 -24.23
N PRO A 44 -16.07 -2.34 -24.08
CA PRO A 44 -17.04 -3.35 -24.47
C PRO A 44 -16.82 -3.64 -25.95
N ILE A 45 -16.48 -4.88 -26.27
CA ILE A 45 -16.54 -5.39 -27.65
C ILE A 45 -18.03 -5.33 -28.02
N GLN A 46 -18.43 -4.29 -28.73
CA GLN A 46 -19.70 -4.21 -29.46
C GLN A 46 -19.52 -4.82 -30.85
#